data_AF-A0AAD6K3S8-F1
#
_entry.id   AF-A0AAD6K3S8-F1
#
_cell.length_a   1.000
_cell.length_b   1.000
_cell.length_c   1.000
_cell.angle_alpha   90.00
_cell.angle_beta   90.00
_cell.angle_gamma   90.00
#
_symmetry.space_group_name_H-M   'P 1'
#
loop_
_entity.id
_entity.type
_entity.pdbx_description
1 polymer ?
#
loop_
_entity_poly.entity_id
_entity_poly.type
_entity_poly.pdbx_seq_one_letter_code
_entity_poly.pdbx_strand_id
1 'polypeptide(L)'
;MDMLQRLAEEIKKGADSVEGVEVKLWQVPETLPEEVLGKMGAAPKSDVPIIKPSDLTEADGFLFGFPTRFGMMAAQFKAFLDATGGLWGTQQLAGKPAGIFYSTASQGGGQETTALTAITQLVHHGMIFRAHRIHIWSWHV
;
A
#
# COMPACT_ATOMS: atom_id res chain seq x y z
N MET A 1 -11.85 -0.06 -15.54
CA MET A 1 -10.82 0.50 -14.65
C MET A 1 -11.03 -0.09 -13.28
N ASP A 2 -9.98 -0.66 -12.68
CA ASP A 2 -10.05 -1.27 -11.34
C ASP A 2 -10.37 -0.22 -10.26
N MET A 3 -11.20 -0.57 -9.27
CA MET A 3 -11.61 0.36 -8.20
C MET A 3 -10.42 0.84 -7.37
N LEU A 4 -9.47 -0.06 -7.09
CA LEU A 4 -8.29 0.28 -6.32
C LEU A 4 -7.39 1.26 -7.09
N GLN A 5 -7.18 1.03 -8.39
CA GLN A 5 -6.44 1.96 -9.24
C GLN A 5 -7.10 3.34 -9.27
N ARG A 6 -8.43 3.40 -9.38
CA ARG A 6 -9.16 4.68 -9.35
C ARG A 6 -8.96 5.41 -8.03
N LEU A 7 -9.02 4.69 -6.91
CA LEU A 7 -8.74 5.26 -5.60
C LEU A 7 -7.29 5.80 -5.51
N ALA A 8 -6.32 5.06 -6.03
CA ALA A 8 -4.92 5.50 -6.07
C ALA A 8 -4.74 6.78 -6.89
N GLU A 9 -5.43 6.92 -8.02
CA GLU A 9 -5.41 8.12 -8.86
C GLU A 9 -6.05 9.33 -8.15
N GLU A 10 -7.16 9.15 -7.44
CA GLU A 10 -7.77 10.23 -6.65
C GLU A 10 -6.89 10.65 -5.46
N ILE A 11 -6.27 9.69 -4.78
CA ILE A 11 -5.28 9.98 -3.73
C ILE A 11 -4.09 10.76 -4.32
N LYS A 12 -3.58 10.34 -5.48
CA LYS A 12 -2.51 11.04 -6.18
C LYS A 12 -2.91 12.48 -6.50
N LYS A 13 -4.10 12.71 -7.07
CA LYS A 13 -4.61 14.07 -7.35
C LYS A 13 -4.65 14.94 -6.09
N GLY A 14 -5.13 14.38 -4.97
CA GLY A 14 -5.15 15.09 -3.70
C GLY A 14 -3.74 15.43 -3.19
N ALA A 15 -2.81 14.48 -3.25
CA ALA A 15 -1.43 14.70 -2.81
C ALA A 15 -0.66 15.67 -3.73
N ASP A 16 -0.84 15.59 -5.06
CA ASP A 16 -0.25 16.52 -6.05
C ASP A 16 -0.74 17.98 -5.86
N SER A 17 -1.90 18.18 -5.22
CA SER A 17 -2.42 19.53 -4.95
C SER A 17 -1.68 20.26 -3.83
N VAL A 18 -0.81 19.57 -3.09
CA VAL A 18 -0.03 20.14 -1.99
C VAL A 18 1.32 20.64 -2.53
N GLU A 19 1.62 21.92 -2.31
CA GLU A 19 2.88 22.53 -2.75
C GLU A 19 4.10 21.81 -2.14
N GLY A 20 5.09 21.50 -2.98
CA GLY A 20 6.31 20.81 -2.57
C GLY A 20 6.19 19.28 -2.44
N VAL A 21 5.02 18.69 -2.72
CA VAL A 21 4.83 17.23 -2.70
C VAL A 21 4.97 16.65 -4.12
N GLU A 22 5.92 15.74 -4.30
CA GLU A 22 6.06 14.94 -5.54
C GLU A 22 5.44 13.55 -5.33
N VAL A 23 4.49 13.17 -6.19
CA VAL A 23 3.82 11.87 -6.09
C VAL A 23 4.10 11.02 -7.33
N LYS A 24 4.72 9.86 -7.12
CA LYS A 24 4.90 8.83 -8.16
C LYS A 24 3.97 7.66 -7.89
N LEU A 25 3.18 7.28 -8.90
CA LEU A 25 2.33 6.10 -8.84
C LEU A 25 3.10 4.89 -9.36
N TRP A 26 3.06 3.80 -8.60
CA TRP A 26 3.76 2.56 -8.90
C TRP A 26 2.84 1.35 -8.72
N GLN A 27 3.13 0.29 -9.45
CA GLN A 27 2.44 -0.98 -9.36
C GLN A 27 3.39 -2.07 -8.86
N VAL A 28 2.93 -2.90 -7.92
CA VAL A 28 3.70 -4.08 -7.49
C VAL A 28 3.70 -5.16 -8.58
N PRO A 29 4.77 -5.97 -8.71
CA PRO A 29 4.81 -7.04 -9.71
C PRO A 29 3.65 -8.01 -9.56
N GLU A 30 3.01 -8.35 -10.69
CA GLU A 30 2.01 -9.42 -10.75
C GLU A 30 2.70 -10.79 -10.65
N THR A 31 2.09 -11.71 -9.91
CA THR A 31 2.62 -13.06 -9.67
C THR A 31 1.82 -14.14 -10.38
N LEU A 32 0.59 -13.84 -10.81
CA LEU A 32 -0.25 -14.78 -11.53
C LEU A 32 0.08 -14.81 -13.03
N PRO A 33 0.05 -15.99 -13.66
CA PRO A 33 0.15 -16.10 -15.12
C PRO A 33 -1.01 -15.38 -15.84
N GLU A 34 -0.74 -14.87 -17.04
CA GLU A 34 -1.72 -14.14 -17.85
C GLU A 34 -2.98 -14.95 -18.15
N GLU A 35 -2.85 -16.27 -18.33
CA GLU A 35 -4.00 -17.17 -18.50
C GLU A 35 -4.95 -17.15 -17.29
N VAL A 36 -4.39 -17.13 -16.07
CA VAL A 36 -5.18 -17.11 -14.83
C VAL A 36 -5.87 -15.76 -14.69
N LEU A 37 -5.16 -14.66 -14.97
CA LEU A 37 -5.72 -13.31 -14.98
C LEU A 37 -6.89 -13.18 -15.97
N GLY A 38 -6.74 -13.76 -17.16
CA GLY A 38 -7.80 -13.80 -18.17
C GLY A 38 -9.05 -14.53 -17.67
N LYS A 39 -8.89 -15.67 -17.01
CA LYS A 39 -10.01 -16.44 -16.42
C LYS A 39 -10.69 -15.70 -15.25
N MET A 40 -9.95 -14.88 -14.52
CA MET A 40 -10.45 -14.09 -13.40
C MET A 40 -11.18 -12.81 -13.84
N GLY A 41 -11.15 -12.47 -15.14
CA GLY A 41 -11.67 -11.19 -15.62
C GLY A 41 -10.90 -10.00 -15.05
N ALA A 42 -9.59 -10.17 -14.81
CA ALA A 42 -8.74 -9.10 -14.32
C ALA A 42 -8.79 -7.89 -15.27
N ALA A 43 -8.65 -6.70 -14.71
CA ALA A 43 -8.57 -5.49 -15.52
C ALA A 43 -7.36 -5.56 -16.48
N PRO A 44 -7.40 -4.83 -17.61
CA PRO A 44 -6.25 -4.71 -18.50
C PRO A 44 -5.01 -4.20 -17.77
N LYS A 45 -3.83 -4.51 -18.30
CA LYS A 45 -2.56 -3.98 -17.78
C LYS A 45 -2.62 -2.45 -17.73
N SER A 46 -2.17 -1.90 -16.60
CA SER A 46 -2.02 -0.46 -16.42
C SER A 46 -0.70 0.02 -17.03
N ASP A 47 -0.66 1.28 -17.45
CA ASP A 47 0.59 1.96 -17.89
C ASP A 47 1.46 2.39 -16.71
N VAL A 48 0.99 2.16 -15.47
CA VAL A 48 1.73 2.46 -14.24
C VAL A 48 3.00 1.59 -14.17
N PRO A 49 4.18 2.19 -13.94
CA PRO A 49 5.44 1.46 -13.91
C PRO A 49 5.51 0.48 -12.73
N ILE A 50 6.22 -0.63 -12.94
CA ILE A 50 6.43 -1.66 -11.91
C ILE A 50 7.58 -1.24 -10.98
N ILE A 51 7.33 -1.26 -9.68
CA ILE A 51 8.35 -0.93 -8.66
C ILE A 51 9.18 -2.14 -8.26
N LYS A 52 10.47 -1.94 -8.00
CA LYS A 52 11.34 -2.92 -7.35
C LYS A 52 11.49 -2.59 -5.86
N PRO A 53 11.75 -3.59 -4.99
CA PRO A 53 11.98 -3.34 -3.58
C PRO A 53 13.02 -2.25 -3.30
N SER A 54 14.14 -2.25 -4.04
CA SER A 54 15.23 -1.25 -3.92
C SER A 54 14.76 0.19 -4.09
N ASP A 55 13.76 0.42 -4.94
CA ASP A 55 13.30 1.75 -5.32
C ASP A 55 12.49 2.41 -4.19
N LEU A 56 12.08 1.65 -3.17
CA LEU A 56 11.44 2.20 -1.97
C LEU A 56 12.35 3.18 -1.23
N THR A 57 13.68 3.03 -1.36
CA THR A 57 14.65 3.85 -0.62
C THR A 57 14.63 5.32 -1.04
N GLU A 58 14.27 5.58 -2.30
CA GLU A 58 14.21 6.91 -2.93
C GLU A 58 13.02 7.76 -2.47
N ALA A 59 11.98 7.15 -1.90
CA ALA A 59 10.78 7.87 -1.48
C ALA A 59 10.86 8.29 -0.01
N ASP A 60 10.43 9.51 0.32
CA ASP A 60 10.39 9.98 1.71
C ASP A 60 9.22 9.39 2.51
N GLY A 61 8.17 8.94 1.84
CA GLY A 61 7.01 8.32 2.46
C GLY A 61 6.17 7.52 1.48
N PHE A 62 5.22 6.75 2.01
CA PHE A 62 4.48 5.76 1.22
C PHE A 62 2.97 5.80 1.48
N LEU A 63 2.21 5.52 0.43
CA LEU A 63 0.82 5.09 0.53
C LEU A 63 0.67 3.76 -0.21
N PHE A 64 0.46 2.69 0.55
CA PHE A 64 0.38 1.34 -0.01
C PHE A 64 -1.08 0.94 -0.27
N GLY A 65 -1.38 0.66 -1.54
CA GLY A 65 -2.70 0.26 -2.02
C GLY A 65 -2.76 -1.22 -2.39
N PHE A 66 -3.71 -1.97 -1.84
CA PHE A 66 -3.92 -3.37 -2.22
C PHE A 66 -5.36 -3.84 -2.02
N PRO A 67 -5.85 -4.83 -2.77
CA PRO A 67 -7.16 -5.41 -2.52
C PRO A 67 -7.11 -6.36 -1.32
N THR A 68 -8.20 -6.42 -0.57
CA THR A 68 -8.32 -7.36 0.56
C THR A 68 -8.52 -8.79 0.08
N ARG A 69 -7.77 -9.72 0.69
CA ARG A 69 -7.95 -11.17 0.59
C ARG A 69 -8.09 -11.75 2.00
N PHE A 70 -9.30 -12.14 2.37
CA PHE A 70 -9.62 -12.73 3.68
C PHE A 70 -9.11 -11.91 4.88
N GLY A 71 -9.25 -10.59 4.84
CA GLY A 71 -8.78 -9.70 5.91
C GLY A 71 -7.27 -9.47 5.93
N MET A 72 -6.57 -9.77 4.84
CA MET A 72 -5.16 -9.49 4.64
C MET A 72 -4.90 -8.82 3.29
N MET A 73 -3.68 -8.35 3.08
CA MET A 73 -3.22 -7.90 1.76
C MET A 73 -3.20 -9.06 0.74
N ALA A 74 -3.30 -8.73 -0.54
CA ALA A 74 -3.13 -9.70 -1.61
C ALA A 74 -1.72 -10.31 -1.64
N ALA A 75 -1.62 -11.56 -2.11
CA ALA A 75 -0.37 -12.31 -2.13
C ALA A 75 0.76 -11.62 -2.91
N GLN A 76 0.42 -10.93 -4.00
CA GLN A 76 1.34 -10.11 -4.79
C GLN A 76 2.04 -9.06 -3.92
N PHE A 77 1.25 -8.34 -3.11
CA PHE A 77 1.76 -7.29 -2.25
C PHE A 77 2.60 -7.87 -1.10
N LYS A 78 2.15 -8.99 -0.53
CA LYS A 78 2.90 -9.71 0.49
C LYS A 78 4.25 -10.18 -0.04
N ALA A 79 4.30 -10.75 -1.24
CA ALA A 79 5.53 -11.18 -1.90
C ALA A 79 6.49 -10.01 -2.15
N PHE A 80 5.97 -8.85 -2.56
CA PHE A 80 6.76 -7.63 -2.73
C PHE A 80 7.41 -7.19 -1.41
N LEU A 81 6.65 -7.15 -0.31
CA LEU A 81 7.17 -6.83 1.02
C LEU A 81 8.07 -7.94 1.60
N ASP A 82 7.90 -9.20 1.22
CA ASP A 82 8.80 -10.26 1.67
C ASP A 82 10.19 -10.15 1.00
N ALA A 83 10.25 -9.52 -0.17
CA ALA A 83 11.49 -9.24 -0.89
C ALA A 83 12.28 -8.04 -0.32
N THR A 84 11.78 -7.33 0.70
CA THR A 84 12.47 -6.18 1.32
C THR A 84 13.36 -6.57 2.52
N GLY A 85 13.62 -7.86 2.75
CA GLY A 85 14.42 -8.34 3.88
C GLY A 85 15.82 -7.69 3.98
N GLY A 86 16.46 -7.40 2.85
CA GLY A 86 17.73 -6.67 2.81
C GLY A 86 17.59 -5.22 3.32
N LEU A 87 16.52 -4.53 2.90
CA LEU A 87 16.23 -3.16 3.35
C LEU A 87 15.94 -3.12 4.84
N TRP A 88 15.18 -4.10 5.34
CA TRP A 88 14.93 -4.28 6.77
C TRP A 88 16.22 -4.48 7.55
N GLY A 89 17.11 -5.37 7.10
CA GLY A 89 18.39 -5.63 7.79
C GLY A 89 19.27 -4.38 7.92
N THR A 90 19.16 -3.45 6.97
CA THR A 90 19.87 -2.16 6.97
C THR A 90 19.03 -0.98 7.49
N GLN A 91 17.80 -1.22 7.95
CA GLN A 91 16.85 -0.20 8.43
C GLN A 91 16.58 0.96 7.45
N GLN A 92 16.69 0.72 6.14
CA GLN A 92 16.56 1.78 5.13
C GLN A 92 15.15 2.40 5.01
N LEU A 93 14.13 1.72 5.54
CA LEU A 93 12.75 2.22 5.56
C LEU A 93 12.34 2.79 6.93
N ALA A 94 13.22 2.73 7.93
CA ALA A 94 12.90 3.19 9.27
C ALA A 94 12.69 4.71 9.30
N GLY A 95 11.72 5.17 10.08
CA GLY A 95 11.36 6.58 10.22
C GLY A 95 10.55 7.16 9.06
N LYS A 96 10.49 6.50 7.90
CA LYS A 96 9.68 6.97 6.76
C LYS A 96 8.18 6.84 7.10
N PRO A 97 7.36 7.89 6.92
CA PRO A 97 5.92 7.81 7.11
C PRO A 97 5.27 6.87 6.08
N ALA A 98 4.34 6.05 6.55
CA ALA A 98 3.58 5.14 5.69
C ALA A 98 2.09 5.15 6.05
N GLY A 99 1.25 5.18 5.03
CA GLY A 99 -0.18 4.93 5.11
C GLY A 99 -0.58 3.75 4.23
N ILE A 100 -1.80 3.27 4.41
CA ILE A 100 -2.38 2.18 3.64
C ILE A 100 -3.79 2.54 3.19
N PHE A 101 -4.19 2.04 2.03
CA PHE A 101 -5.56 2.07 1.54
C PHE A 101 -5.86 0.76 0.83
N TYR A 102 -7.13 0.35 0.81
CA TYR A 102 -7.50 -0.96 0.29
C TYR A 102 -8.97 -0.99 -0.11
N SER A 103 -9.31 -1.97 -0.94
CA SER A 103 -10.67 -2.23 -1.38
C SER A 103 -11.16 -3.57 -0.86
N THR A 104 -12.39 -3.63 -0.37
CA THR A 104 -13.09 -4.87 -0.04
C THR A 104 -14.30 -5.08 -0.95
N ALA A 105 -14.72 -6.33 -1.12
CA ALA A 105 -15.94 -6.65 -1.87
C ALA A 105 -17.23 -6.40 -1.07
N SER A 106 -17.14 -6.36 0.26
CA SER A 106 -18.27 -6.15 1.17
C SER A 106 -17.85 -5.43 2.45
N GLN A 107 -18.81 -4.86 3.17
CA GLN A 107 -18.55 -4.12 4.42
C GLN A 107 -17.90 -5.00 5.50
N GLY A 108 -18.34 -6.25 5.64
CA GLY A 108 -17.73 -7.23 6.55
C GLY A 108 -16.47 -7.92 5.99
N GLY A 109 -16.06 -7.60 4.76
CA GLY A 109 -15.02 -8.31 4.02
C GLY A 109 -13.58 -8.04 4.47
N GLY A 110 -13.37 -7.61 5.72
CA GLY A 110 -12.06 -7.29 6.27
C GLY A 110 -11.66 -5.82 6.20
N GLN A 111 -12.63 -4.91 6.25
CA GLN A 111 -12.39 -3.46 6.27
C GLN A 111 -11.45 -3.02 7.39
N GLU A 112 -11.44 -3.71 8.53
CA GLU A 112 -10.56 -3.38 9.65
C GLU A 112 -9.37 -4.34 9.74
N THR A 113 -9.62 -5.64 9.54
CA THR A 113 -8.58 -6.67 9.67
C THR A 113 -7.48 -6.54 8.63
N THR A 114 -7.79 -6.04 7.43
CA THR A 114 -6.78 -5.78 6.39
C THR A 114 -5.77 -4.73 6.86
N ALA A 115 -6.23 -3.65 7.49
CA ALA A 115 -5.34 -2.66 8.07
C ALA A 115 -4.55 -3.24 9.23
N LEU A 116 -5.23 -3.95 10.14
CA LEU A 116 -4.61 -4.55 11.31
C LEU A 116 -3.50 -5.54 10.94
N THR A 117 -3.66 -6.32 9.88
CA THR A 117 -2.65 -7.28 9.46
C THR A 117 -1.54 -6.61 8.65
N ALA A 118 -1.85 -5.61 7.83
CA ALA A 118 -0.85 -4.90 7.03
C ALA A 118 0.08 -4.02 7.87
N ILE A 119 -0.39 -3.42 8.96
CA ILE A 119 0.42 -2.55 9.82
C ILE A 119 1.64 -3.27 10.40
N THR A 120 1.54 -4.59 10.61
CA THR A 120 2.62 -5.41 11.15
C THR A 120 3.88 -5.30 10.29
N GLN A 121 3.72 -5.30 8.95
CA GLN A 121 4.83 -5.17 8.03
C GLN A 121 5.47 -3.78 8.10
N LEU A 122 4.67 -2.73 8.25
CA LEU A 122 5.17 -1.37 8.33
C LEU A 122 5.98 -1.15 9.61
N VAL A 123 5.42 -1.59 10.74
CA VAL A 123 6.05 -1.44 12.06
C VAL A 123 7.32 -2.29 12.16
N HIS A 124 7.33 -3.49 11.59
CA HIS A 124 8.52 -4.33 11.58
C HIS A 124 9.69 -3.72 10.78
N HIS A 125 9.38 -2.89 9.79
CA HIS A 125 10.36 -2.07 9.05
C HIS A 125 10.76 -0.77 9.77
N GLY A 126 10.17 -0.45 10.92
CA GLY A 126 10.40 0.81 11.63
C GLY A 126 9.75 2.03 10.99
N MET A 127 8.79 1.85 10.07
CA MET A 127 8.05 2.95 9.45
C MET A 127 7.08 3.60 10.43
N ILE A 128 6.83 4.91 10.25
CA ILE A 128 5.86 5.65 11.07
C ILE A 128 4.48 5.50 10.44
N PHE A 129 3.63 4.66 11.04
CA PHE A 129 2.26 4.48 10.56
C PHE A 129 1.39 5.72 10.85
N ARG A 130 0.75 6.25 9.81
CA ARG A 130 -0.21 7.36 9.92
C ARG A 130 -1.62 6.87 9.59
N ALA A 131 -2.43 6.65 10.63
CA ALA A 131 -3.86 6.45 10.47
C ALA A 131 -4.53 7.77 10.03
N HIS A 132 -5.55 7.68 9.17
CA HIS A 132 -6.21 8.83 8.53
C HIS A 132 -6.93 9.81 9.48
N ARG A 133 -6.90 9.60 10.80
CA ARG A 133 -7.62 10.44 11.78
C ARG A 133 -6.70 10.85 12.94
N ILE A 134 -6.50 12.16 13.09
CA ILE A 134 -5.79 12.76 14.23
C ILE A 134 -6.83 13.14 15.27
N HIS A 135 -6.80 12.48 16.43
CA HIS A 135 -7.54 12.90 17.62
C HIS A 135 -6.54 13.34 18.68
N ILE A 136 -6.73 14.55 19.23
CA ILE A 136 -6.00 15.04 20.40
C ILE A 136 -6.77 14.59 21.63
N TRP A 137 -6.13 13.81 22.50
CA TRP A 137 -6.71 13.38 23.77
C TRP A 137 -6.15 14.25 24.88
N SER A 138 -7.04 14.91 25.64
CA SER A 138 -6.69 15.57 26.89
C SER A 138 -7.37 14.81 28.02
N TRP A 139 -6.58 14.19 28.89
CA TRP A 139 -7.09 13.58 30.12
C TRP A 139 -6.94 14.56 31.27
N HIS A 140 -8.02 14.79 32.01
CA HIS A 140 -8.00 15.52 33.28
C HIS A 140 -8.59 14.59 34.35
N VAL A 141 -7.95 14.54 35.52
CA VAL A 141 -8.52 13.98 36.76
C VAL A 141 -9.55 14.93 37.34
#